data_AF-A0AAV4AQ39-F1
#
_entry.id   AF-A0AAV4AQ39-F1
#
_cell.length_a   1.000
_cell.length_b   1.000
_cell.length_c   1.000
_cell.angle_alpha   90.00
_cell.angle_beta   90.00
_cell.angle_gamma   90.00
#
_symmetry.space_group_name_H-M   'P 1'
#
loop_
_entity.id
_entity.type
_entity.pdbx_description
1 polymer ?
#
loop_
_entity_poly.entity_id
_entity_poly.type
_entity_poly.pdbx_seq_one_letter_code
_entity_poly.pdbx_strand_id
1 'polypeptide(L)'
;MGTYVWSIHLHGCQCWTLTKDTEQRLEAVEMWFIRRIMKVSWTKRKTTAEVMDMAGYKRSLLNTIRERRLKIFGHIISSGGLEELLWRAKICGNKSRGRQRTNLCFLICDE
;
A
#
# COMPACT_ATOMS: atom_id res chain seq x y z
N MET A 1 21.39 5.62 4.16
CA MET A 1 20.74 4.35 3.73
C MET A 1 19.51 4.64 2.87
N GLY A 2 19.60 5.58 1.94
CA GLY A 2 18.43 6.07 1.20
C GLY A 2 18.68 5.92 -0.28
N THR A 3 17.96 5.00 -0.92
CA THR A 3 17.44 5.07 -2.31
C THR A 3 16.99 3.70 -2.83
N TYR A 4 17.83 2.66 -2.81
CA TYR A 4 17.55 1.41 -3.54
C TYR A 4 16.43 0.53 -2.98
N VAL A 5 16.36 0.34 -1.64
CA VAL A 5 15.29 -0.49 -1.04
C VAL A 5 13.92 0.15 -1.25
N TRP A 6 13.89 1.48 -1.15
CA TRP A 6 12.70 2.28 -1.40
C TRP A 6 12.27 2.20 -2.86
N SER A 7 13.19 2.40 -3.82
CA SER A 7 12.84 2.37 -5.24
C SER A 7 12.29 1.02 -5.69
N ILE A 8 12.84 -0.09 -5.20
CA ILE A 8 12.37 -1.44 -5.57
C ILE A 8 10.96 -1.70 -5.03
N HIS A 9 10.70 -1.38 -3.76
CA HIS A 9 9.36 -1.51 -3.17
C HIS A 9 8.34 -0.56 -3.81
N LEU A 10 8.75 0.67 -4.13
CA LEU A 10 7.89 1.67 -4.76
C LEU A 10 7.60 1.37 -6.24
N HIS A 11 8.51 0.71 -6.94
CA HIS A 11 8.24 0.24 -8.31
C HIS A 11 7.32 -1.00 -8.28
N GLY A 12 7.57 -1.95 -7.37
CA GLY A 12 6.72 -3.13 -7.20
C GLY A 12 5.26 -2.78 -6.85
N CYS A 13 5.04 -1.74 -6.04
CA CYS A 13 3.68 -1.33 -5.67
C CYS A 13 2.87 -0.73 -6.83
N GLN A 14 3.51 -0.34 -7.95
CA GLN A 14 2.81 0.09 -9.16
C GLN A 14 2.19 -1.10 -9.92
N CYS A 15 2.77 -2.29 -9.80
CA CYS A 15 2.36 -3.48 -10.56
C CYS A 15 1.52 -4.48 -9.74
N TRP A 16 1.53 -4.42 -8.42
CA TRP A 16 0.78 -5.33 -7.55
C TRP A 16 -0.56 -4.73 -7.13
N THR A 17 -1.51 -5.53 -6.65
CA THR A 17 -2.67 -5.03 -5.91
C THR A 17 -2.27 -4.89 -4.43
N LEU A 18 -2.69 -3.81 -3.74
CA LEU A 18 -2.37 -3.68 -2.31
C LEU A 18 -3.52 -4.31 -1.56
N THR A 19 -3.36 -5.60 -1.26
CA THR A 19 -4.24 -6.31 -0.34
C THR A 19 -3.72 -6.14 1.08
N LYS A 20 -4.59 -6.27 2.10
CA LYS A 20 -4.16 -6.24 3.51
C LYS A 20 -3.00 -7.18 3.83
N ASP A 21 -2.95 -8.35 3.20
CA ASP A 21 -1.82 -9.29 3.31
C ASP A 21 -0.51 -8.69 2.78
N THR A 22 -0.55 -8.02 1.63
CA THR A 22 0.63 -7.34 1.08
C THR A 22 1.09 -6.18 1.98
N GLU A 23 0.16 -5.42 2.57
CA GLU A 23 0.50 -4.38 3.55
C GLU A 23 1.22 -4.97 4.76
N GLN A 24 0.71 -6.07 5.33
CA GLN A 24 1.36 -6.75 6.46
C GLN A 24 2.75 -7.29 6.11
N ARG A 25 2.93 -7.84 4.90
CA ARG A 25 4.23 -8.29 4.42
C ARG A 25 5.22 -7.13 4.27
N LEU A 26 4.77 -5.99 3.74
CA LEU A 26 5.58 -4.78 3.61
C LEU A 26 6.04 -4.28 5.00
N GLU A 27 5.14 -4.26 5.98
CA GLU A 27 5.49 -3.88 7.37
C GLU A 27 6.50 -4.86 7.99
N ALA A 28 6.33 -6.16 7.77
CA ALA A 28 7.26 -7.18 8.25
C ALA A 28 8.65 -7.04 7.62
N VAL A 29 8.71 -6.74 6.33
CA VAL A 29 9.95 -6.50 5.59
C VAL A 29 10.66 -5.23 6.08
N GLU A 30 9.93 -4.13 6.27
CA GLU A 30 10.48 -2.89 6.84
C GLU A 30 11.08 -3.14 8.23
N MET A 31 10.37 -3.90 9.06
CA MET A 31 10.86 -4.27 10.39
C MET A 31 12.08 -5.20 10.35
N TRP A 32 12.13 -6.12 9.40
CA TRP A 32 13.28 -6.98 9.20
C TRP A 32 14.53 -6.17 8.84
N PHE A 33 14.40 -5.20 7.92
CA PHE A 33 15.50 -4.30 7.57
C PHE A 33 16.00 -3.51 8.79
N ILE A 34 15.09 -2.91 9.57
CA ILE A 34 15.44 -2.13 10.76
C ILE A 34 16.18 -3.01 11.77
N ARG A 35 15.68 -4.21 12.07
CA ARG A 35 16.34 -5.14 13.01
C ARG A 35 17.74 -5.53 12.54
N ARG A 36 17.91 -5.72 11.23
CA ARG A 36 19.20 -6.09 10.63
C ARG A 36 20.21 -4.93 10.68
N ILE A 37 19.77 -3.70 10.42
CA ILE A 37 20.59 -2.49 10.50
C ILE A 37 21.02 -2.23 11.95
N MET A 38 20.08 -2.31 12.89
CA MET A 38 20.31 -2.07 14.32
C MET A 38 21.01 -3.23 15.04
N LYS A 39 21.29 -4.35 14.32
CA LYS A 39 21.86 -5.58 14.86
C LYS A 39 21.17 -6.06 16.14
N VAL A 40 19.84 -5.92 16.20
CA VAL A 40 19.06 -6.31 17.37
C VAL A 40 19.02 -7.83 17.44
N SER A 41 19.62 -8.41 18.49
CA SER A 41 19.56 -9.86 18.69
C SER A 41 18.12 -10.31 18.91
N TRP A 42 17.73 -11.40 18.26
CA TRP A 42 16.42 -12.03 18.42
C TRP A 42 16.14 -12.40 19.89
N THR A 43 17.21 -12.71 20.64
CA THR A 43 17.19 -13.09 22.06
C THR A 43 16.62 -12.02 22.97
N LYS A 44 16.76 -10.73 22.62
CA LYS A 44 16.24 -9.64 23.46
C LYS A 44 14.71 -9.52 23.46
N ARG A 45 13.99 -10.36 22.66
CA ARG A 45 12.50 -10.39 22.53
C ARG A 45 11.85 -9.00 22.53
N LYS A 46 12.51 -8.00 21.94
CA LYS A 46 12.01 -6.63 21.91
C LYS A 46 10.75 -6.53 21.07
N THR A 47 9.78 -5.78 21.57
CA THR A 47 8.53 -5.51 20.86
C THR A 47 8.82 -4.68 19.60
N THR A 48 7.96 -4.79 18.59
CA THR A 48 8.13 -4.05 17.33
C THR A 48 8.11 -2.54 17.56
N ALA A 49 7.31 -2.06 18.53
CA ALA A 49 7.24 -0.66 18.95
C ALA A 49 8.56 -0.15 19.55
N GLU A 50 9.18 -0.92 20.46
CA GLU A 50 10.48 -0.55 21.06
C GLU A 50 11.60 -0.47 20.02
N VAL A 51 11.58 -1.37 19.02
CA VAL A 51 12.58 -1.34 17.94
C VAL A 51 12.41 -0.08 17.08
N MET A 52 11.17 0.35 16.83
CA MET A 52 10.88 1.59 16.10
C MET A 52 11.30 2.83 16.91
N ASP A 53 11.02 2.87 18.20
CA ASP A 53 11.42 3.96 19.10
C ASP A 53 12.94 4.09 19.19
N MET A 54 13.64 2.96 19.35
CA MET A 54 15.11 2.93 19.36
C MET A 54 15.73 3.37 18.02
N ALA A 55 15.07 3.06 16.90
CA ALA A 55 15.51 3.50 15.59
C ALA A 55 15.18 4.99 15.33
N GLY A 56 14.36 5.64 16.16
CA GLY A 56 13.86 6.99 15.95
C GLY A 56 13.06 7.14 14.65
N TYR A 57 12.51 6.04 14.13
CA TYR A 57 11.97 5.98 12.78
C TYR A 57 10.45 5.80 12.80
N LYS A 58 9.74 6.67 12.07
CA LYS A 58 8.29 6.60 11.87
C LYS A 58 8.00 5.86 10.55
N ARG A 59 7.08 4.90 10.58
CA ARG A 59 6.59 4.18 9.38
C ARG A 59 6.16 5.20 8.33
N SER A 60 6.97 5.35 7.27
CA SER A 60 6.72 6.28 6.19
C SER A 60 6.61 5.58 4.83
N LEU A 61 7.07 4.33 4.71
CA LEU A 61 7.05 3.56 3.47
C LEU A 61 5.63 3.29 3.00
N LEU A 62 4.78 2.74 3.87
CA LEU A 62 3.40 2.40 3.53
C LEU A 62 2.58 3.65 3.17
N ASN A 63 2.77 4.74 3.91
CA ASN A 63 2.13 6.03 3.62
C ASN A 63 2.60 6.60 2.27
N THR A 64 3.90 6.55 1.98
CA THR A 64 4.46 6.99 0.69
C THR A 64 3.90 6.18 -0.48
N ILE A 65 3.74 4.85 -0.30
CA ILE A 65 3.13 3.97 -1.29
C ILE A 65 1.67 4.35 -1.53
N ARG A 66 0.89 4.56 -0.46
CA ARG A 66 -0.51 4.99 -0.54
C ARG A 66 -0.66 6.34 -1.26
N GLU A 67 0.14 7.33 -0.87
CA GLU A 67 0.12 8.65 -1.51
C GLU A 67 0.46 8.60 -3.00
N ARG A 68 1.48 7.82 -3.39
CA ARG A 68 1.85 7.68 -4.80
C ARG A 68 0.76 7.00 -5.61
N ARG A 69 0.09 5.98 -5.05
CA ARG A 69 -1.05 5.36 -5.71
C ARG A 69 -2.20 6.33 -5.90
N LEU A 70 -2.52 7.11 -4.88
CA LEU A 70 -3.56 8.14 -5.00
C LEU A 70 -3.19 9.18 -6.06
N LYS A 71 -1.91 9.54 -6.20
CA LYS A 71 -1.44 10.42 -7.29
C LYS A 71 -1.61 9.77 -8.67
N ILE A 72 -1.25 8.50 -8.83
CA ILE A 72 -1.44 7.76 -10.08
C ILE A 72 -2.94 7.65 -10.40
N PHE A 73 -3.75 7.32 -9.41
CA PHE A 73 -5.20 7.24 -9.56
C PHE A 73 -5.82 8.60 -9.93
N GLY A 74 -5.40 9.68 -9.28
CA GLY A 74 -5.80 11.04 -9.62
C GLY A 74 -5.38 11.43 -11.03
N HIS A 75 -4.18 11.04 -11.47
CA HIS A 75 -3.71 11.27 -12.84
C HIS A 75 -4.55 10.50 -13.87
N ILE A 76 -4.86 9.23 -13.60
CA ILE A 76 -5.73 8.39 -14.43
C ILE A 76 -7.15 8.96 -14.52
N ILE A 77 -7.70 9.50 -13.43
CA ILE A 77 -9.01 10.16 -13.48
C ILE A 77 -8.92 11.46 -14.29
N SER A 78 -7.82 12.20 -14.16
CA SER A 78 -7.64 13.48 -14.84
C SER A 78 -7.30 13.35 -16.32
N SER A 79 -6.77 12.20 -16.78
CA SER A 79 -6.36 12.01 -18.18
C SER A 79 -7.55 11.84 -19.13
N GLY A 80 -8.76 11.54 -18.63
CA GLY A 80 -9.99 11.45 -19.44
C GLY A 80 -9.99 10.29 -20.45
N GLY A 81 -9.08 9.33 -20.31
CA GLY A 81 -8.88 8.21 -21.24
C GLY A 81 -9.87 7.06 -21.02
N LEU A 82 -9.70 5.98 -21.79
CA LEU A 82 -10.50 4.75 -21.65
C LEU A 82 -10.42 4.18 -20.23
N GLU A 83 -9.27 4.33 -19.58
CA GLU A 83 -9.09 3.97 -18.17
C GLU A 83 -10.05 4.72 -17.23
N GLU A 84 -10.30 6.02 -17.42
CA GLU A 84 -11.26 6.77 -16.59
C GLU A 84 -12.68 6.20 -16.74
N LEU A 85 -13.09 5.95 -17.98
CA LEU A 85 -14.38 5.34 -18.29
C LEU A 85 -14.53 3.95 -17.64
N LEU A 86 -13.48 3.14 -17.66
CA LEU A 86 -13.45 1.83 -16.99
C LEU A 86 -13.55 1.97 -15.46
N TRP A 87 -12.85 2.94 -14.85
CA TRP A 87 -12.91 3.20 -13.41
C TRP A 87 -14.27 3.73 -12.95
N ARG A 88 -14.89 4.59 -13.76
CA ARG A 88 -16.25 5.11 -13.56
C ARG A 88 -17.33 4.13 -14.00
N ALA A 89 -16.98 3.07 -14.73
CA ALA A 89 -17.93 2.10 -15.23
C ALA A 89 -18.67 1.50 -14.04
N LYS A 90 -19.99 1.66 -14.06
CA LYS A 90 -20.89 0.99 -13.13
C LYS A 90 -20.94 -0.46 -13.58
N ILE A 91 -20.67 -1.38 -12.66
CA ILE A 91 -20.80 -2.80 -12.93
C ILE A 91 -22.27 -3.07 -13.27
N CYS A 92 -22.53 -3.40 -14.53
CA CYS A 92 -23.86 -3.76 -14.98
C CYS A 92 -24.22 -5.14 -14.42
N GLY A 93 -25.22 -5.17 -13.55
CA GLY A 93 -25.79 -6.39 -12.99
C GLY A 93 -27.12 -6.08 -12.32
N ASN A 94 -28.09 -7.00 -12.43
CA ASN A 94 -29.36 -6.89 -11.70
C ASN A 94 -29.08 -7.07 -10.20
N LYS A 95 -29.24 -6.01 -9.41
CA LYS A 95 -29.09 -6.03 -7.95
C LYS A 95 -30.46 -6.05 -7.26
N SER A 96 -30.50 -6.68 -6.09
CA SER A 96 -31.59 -6.58 -5.12
C SER A 96 -31.72 -5.15 -4.56
N ARG A 97 -32.97 -4.71 -4.30
CA ARG A 97 -33.28 -3.39 -3.73
C ARG A 97 -32.52 -3.16 -2.41
N GLY A 98 -31.84 -2.02 -2.27
CA GLY A 98 -31.22 -1.55 -1.02
C GLY A 98 -29.69 -1.43 -1.01
N ARG A 99 -28.97 -2.05 -1.95
CA ARG A 99 -27.49 -1.96 -2.02
C ARG A 99 -27.04 -0.78 -2.89
N GLN A 100 -26.23 0.13 -2.34
CA GLN A 100 -25.63 1.23 -3.11
C GLN A 100 -24.85 0.69 -4.33
N ARG A 101 -24.86 1.46 -5.43
CA ARG A 101 -24.12 1.11 -6.65
C ARG A 101 -22.63 1.22 -6.36
N THR A 102 -21.89 0.15 -6.67
CA THR A 102 -20.45 0.03 -6.44
C THR A 102 -19.78 0.26 -7.79
N ASN A 103 -18.90 1.25 -7.90
CA ASN A 103 -18.06 1.42 -9.08
C ASN A 103 -16.90 0.42 -9.02
N LEU A 104 -16.31 0.09 -10.17
CA LEU A 104 -15.18 -0.85 -10.24
C LEU A 104 -14.03 -0.47 -9.29
N CYS A 105 -13.78 0.84 -9.14
CA CYS A 105 -12.79 1.38 -8.21
C CYS A 105 -12.98 0.92 -6.76
N PHE A 106 -14.22 0.84 -6.26
CA PHE A 106 -14.45 0.50 -4.85
C PHE A 106 -14.11 -0.96 -4.55
N LEU A 107 -14.33 -1.87 -5.50
CA LEU A 107 -13.97 -3.28 -5.29
C LEU A 107 -12.45 -3.49 -5.25
N ILE A 108 -11.72 -2.82 -6.14
CA ILE A 108 -10.26 -2.96 -6.23
C ILE A 108 -9.53 -2.31 -5.04
N CYS A 109 -10.16 -1.33 -4.38
CA CYS A 109 -9.60 -0.67 -3.20
C CYS A 109 -10.01 -1.32 -1.85
N ASP A 110 -11.04 -2.18 -1.82
CA ASP A 110 -11.55 -2.80 -0.58
C ASP A 110 -11.11 -4.27 -0.37
N GLU A 111 -10.34 -4.87 -1.29
CA GLU A 111 -9.72 -6.22 -1.13
C GLU A 111 -8.37 -6.19 -0.39
#